data_AF-A0A1V1X0W4-F1
#
_entry.id   AF-A0A1V1X0W4-F1
#
_cell.length_a   1.000
_cell.length_b   1.000
_cell.length_c   1.000
_cell.angle_alpha   90.00
_cell.angle_beta   90.00
_cell.angle_gamma   90.00
#
_symmetry.space_group_name_H-M   'P 1'
#
loop_
_entity.id
_entity.type
_entity.pdbx_description
1 polymer ?
#
loop_
_entity_poly.entity_id
_entity_poly.type
_entity_poly.pdbx_seq_one_letter_code
_entity_poly.pdbx_strand_id
1 'polypeptide(L)' 'MVRTVPGGRRVFFFNQKGRKSSVPLDWTDIGAKDPFVVISAGRAFFRVEDLLGLVRLLGEIKNGSVK' A
#
# COMPACT_ATOMS: atom_id res chain seq x y z
N MET A 1 10.26 -14.50 2.47
CA MET A 1 10.80 -15.19 1.25
C MET A 1 9.74 -15.18 0.16
N VAL A 2 10.09 -14.81 -1.07
CA VAL A 2 9.17 -14.86 -2.24
C VAL A 2 9.31 -16.20 -2.96
N ARG A 3 8.20 -16.82 -3.36
CA ARG A 3 8.19 -18.03 -4.20
C ARG A 3 7.02 -18.03 -5.19
N THR A 4 7.23 -18.63 -6.36
CA THR A 4 6.17 -18.97 -7.30
C THR A 4 5.49 -20.26 -6.86
N VAL A 5 4.17 -20.25 -6.81
CA VAL A 5 3.31 -21.40 -6.48
C VAL A 5 2.15 -21.47 -7.50
N PRO A 6 1.39 -22.57 -7.57
CA PRO A 6 0.12 -22.57 -8.29
C PRO A 6 -0.77 -21.41 -7.80
N GLY A 7 -1.23 -20.56 -8.72
CA GLY A 7 -1.96 -19.33 -8.41
C GLY A 7 -1.10 -18.07 -8.22
N GLY A 8 0.20 -18.11 -8.53
CA GLY A 8 1.05 -16.92 -8.69
C GLY A 8 2.22 -16.81 -7.72
N ARG A 9 2.82 -15.62 -7.62
CA ARG A 9 3.93 -15.34 -6.70
C ARG A 9 3.41 -14.94 -5.32
N ARG A 10 4.02 -15.47 -4.26
CA ARG A 10 3.62 -15.21 -2.87
C ARG A 10 4.81 -14.86 -1.99
N VAL A 11 4.55 -14.01 -1.00
CA VAL A 11 5.48 -13.69 0.10
C VAL A 11 5.14 -14.59 1.28
N PHE A 12 6.11 -15.38 1.73
CA PHE A 12 6.04 -16.19 2.94
C PHE A 12 6.78 -15.51 4.10
N PHE A 13 6.14 -15.46 5.26
CA PHE A 13 6.66 -14.83 6.48
C PHE A 13 6.09 -15.52 7.73
N PHE A 14 6.64 -15.21 8.90
CA PHE A 14 6.04 -15.58 10.18
C PHE A 14 5.23 -14.41 10.72
N ASN A 15 3.97 -14.66 11.08
CA ASN A 15 3.12 -13.62 11.64
C ASN A 15 3.47 -13.37 13.13
N GLN A 16 2.78 -12.41 13.75
CA GLN A 16 2.99 -12.05 15.16
C GLN A 16 2.76 -13.22 16.14
N LYS A 17 2.04 -14.27 15.74
CA LYS A 17 1.83 -15.49 16.53
C LYS A 17 2.87 -16.58 16.24
N GLY A 18 3.94 -16.26 15.51
CA GLY A 18 4.98 -17.21 15.11
C GLY A 18 4.53 -18.24 14.08
N ARG A 19 3.39 -18.06 13.41
CA ARG A 19 2.88 -19.03 12.42
C ARG A 19 3.30 -18.65 11.01
N LYS A 20 3.70 -19.64 10.22
CA LYS A 20 4.00 -19.47 8.80
C LYS A 20 2.73 -19.03 8.06
N SER A 21 2.80 -17.87 7.41
CA SER A 21 1.71 -17.23 6.68
C SER A 21 2.18 -16.80 5.29
N SER A 22 1.24 -16.56 4.37
CA SER A 22 1.59 -16.00 3.06
C SER A 22 0.51 -15.12 2.46
N VAL A 23 0.94 -14.09 1.73
CA VAL A 23 0.08 -13.19 0.94
C VAL A 23 0.57 -13.17 -0.53
N PRO A 24 -0.29 -12.84 -1.51
CA PRO A 24 0.16 -12.57 -2.88
C PRO A 24 1.26 -11.51 -2.91
N LEU A 25 2.25 -11.66 -3.78
CA LEU A 25 3.34 -10.68 -3.91
C LEU A 25 2.79 -9.30 -4.30
N ASP A 26 1.78 -9.26 -5.16
CA ASP A 26 1.19 -8.02 -5.69
C ASP A 26 0.38 -7.25 -4.62
N TRP A 27 0.19 -7.82 -3.43
CA TRP A 27 -0.39 -7.14 -2.26
C TRP A 27 0.66 -6.49 -1.37
N THR A 28 1.93 -6.60 -1.74
CA THR A 28 3.05 -6.11 -0.95
C THR A 28 3.92 -5.19 -1.78
N ASP A 29 4.64 -4.31 -1.11
CA ASP A 29 5.68 -3.45 -1.66
C ASP A 29 7.02 -4.18 -1.90
N ILE A 30 7.11 -5.47 -1.56
CA ILE A 30 8.31 -6.31 -1.78
C ILE A 30 8.54 -6.59 -3.27
N GLY A 31 7.47 -6.60 -4.07
CA GLY A 31 7.54 -6.81 -5.51
C GLY A 31 8.07 -5.59 -6.28
N ALA A 32 8.26 -5.77 -7.58
CA ALA A 32 8.42 -4.61 -8.46
C ALA A 32 7.15 -3.77 -8.41
N LYS A 33 7.31 -2.44 -8.45
CA LYS A 33 6.15 -1.54 -8.56
C LYS A 33 5.35 -1.88 -9.81
N ASP A 34 4.03 -1.88 -9.66
CA ASP A 34 3.13 -2.10 -10.78
C ASP A 34 3.37 -1.04 -11.89
N PRO A 35 3.45 -1.44 -13.18
CA PRO A 35 3.71 -0.52 -14.27
C PRO A 35 2.72 0.65 -14.33
N PHE A 36 1.44 0.46 -14.00
CA PHE A 36 0.46 1.55 -13.93
C PHE A 36 0.85 2.57 -12.85
N VAL A 37 1.30 2.12 -11.69
CA VAL A 37 1.79 3.02 -10.62
C VAL A 37 3.01 3.81 -11.08
N VAL A 38 3.94 3.17 -11.81
CA VAL A 38 5.14 3.84 -12.34
C VAL A 38 4.77 4.86 -13.42
N ILE A 39 3.94 4.48 -14.40
CA ILE A 39 3.57 5.31 -15.55
C ILE A 39 2.66 6.47 -15.13
N SER A 40 1.72 6.23 -14.20
CA SER A 40 0.82 7.28 -13.70
C SER A 40 1.60 8.39 -13.03
N ALA A 41 2.76 8.11 -12.44
CA ALA A 41 3.64 9.09 -11.79
C ALA A 41 2.88 10.03 -10.84
N GLY A 42 1.94 9.48 -10.06
CA GLY A 42 1.11 10.23 -9.11
C GLY A 42 -0.09 10.97 -9.72
N ARG A 43 -0.34 10.85 -11.02
CA ARG A 43 -1.44 11.55 -11.73
C ARG A 43 -2.78 10.79 -11.69
N ALA A 44 -3.12 10.17 -10.56
CA ALA A 44 -4.39 9.49 -10.39
C ALA A 44 -5.37 10.37 -9.60
N PHE A 45 -6.60 10.53 -10.10
CA PHE A 45 -7.66 11.15 -9.30
C PHE A 45 -7.92 10.29 -8.05
N PHE A 46 -8.10 10.94 -6.90
CA PHE A 46 -8.42 10.30 -5.63
C PHE A 46 -7.41 9.24 -5.16
N ARG A 47 -6.11 9.48 -5.40
CA ARG A 47 -5.04 8.64 -4.86
C ARG A 47 -5.11 8.61 -3.33
N VAL A 48 -4.91 7.43 -2.75
CA VAL A 48 -5.06 7.20 -1.29
C VAL A 48 -4.22 8.16 -0.47
N GLU A 49 -2.98 8.43 -0.88
CA GLU A 49 -2.09 9.41 -0.21
C GLU A 49 -2.70 10.81 -0.18
N ASP A 50 -3.27 11.26 -1.30
CA ASP A 50 -3.87 12.59 -1.43
C ASP A 50 -5.17 12.68 -0.63
N LEU A 51 -5.97 11.60 -0.59
CA LEU A 51 -7.16 11.50 0.26
C LEU A 51 -6.81 11.53 1.75
N LEU A 52 -5.76 10.83 2.17
CA LEU A 52 -5.27 10.89 3.55
C LEU A 52 -4.76 12.29 3.90
N GLY A 53 -4.07 12.94 2.96
CA GLY A 53 -3.68 14.35 3.08
C GLY A 53 -4.90 15.26 3.26
N LEU A 54 -5.94 15.07 2.44
CA LEU A 54 -7.19 15.81 2.55
C LEU A 54 -7.88 15.60 3.91
N VAL A 55 -7.95 14.36 4.39
CA VAL A 55 -8.52 14.07 5.73
C VAL A 55 -7.77 14.81 6.84
N ARG A 56 -6.43 14.87 6.76
CA ARG A 56 -5.61 15.63 7.73
C ARG A 56 -5.92 17.12 7.66
N LEU A 57 -5.94 17.71 6.46
CA LEU A 57 -6.28 19.12 6.25
C LEU A 57 -7.66 19.47 6.78
N LEU A 58 -8.67 18.62 6.52
CA LEU A 58 -10.02 18.80 7.06
C LEU A 58 -10.03 18.74 8.59
N GLY A 59 -9.22 17.87 9.19
CA GLY A 59 -9.02 17.83 10.64
C GLY A 59 -8.42 19.12 11.20
N GLU A 60 -7.40 19.66 10.54
CA GLU A 60 -6.75 20.93 10.93
C GLU A 60 -7.71 22.12 10.83
N ILE A 61 -8.50 22.19 9.75
CA ILE A 61 -9.54 23.20 9.55
C ILE A 61 -10.59 23.11 10.65
N LYS A 62 -11.09 21.90 10.95
CA LYS A 62 -12.08 21.69 12.01
C LYS A 62 -11.55 22.09 13.39
N ASN A 63 -10.27 21.86 13.64
CA ASN A 63 -9.63 22.15 14.91
C ASN A 63 -9.09 23.58 15.02
N GLY A 64 -9.32 24.44 14.01
CA GLY A 64 -8.81 25.81 13.99
C GLY A 64 -7.27 25.89 14.03
N SER A 65 -6.59 24.83 13.63
CA SER A 65 -5.12 24.68 13.72
C SER A 65 -4.39 25.01 12.42
N VAL A 66 -5.12 25.52 11.42
CA VAL A 66 -4.54 25.98 10.17
C VAL A 66 -3.67 27.19 10.49
N LYS A 67 -2.35 27.05 10.31
CA LYS A 67 -1.41 28.17 10.35
C LYS A 67 -1.48 28.98 9.06
#